data_AF-A0AA91TII0-F1
#
_entry.id   AF-A0AA91TII0-F1
#
_cell.length_a   1.000
_cell.length_b   1.000
_cell.length_c   1.000
_cell.angle_alpha   90.00
_cell.angle_beta   90.00
_cell.angle_gamma   90.00
#
_symmetry.space_group_name_H-M   'P 1'
#
loop_
_entity.id
_entity.type
_entity.pdbx_description
1 polymer ?
#
loop_
_entity_poly.entity_id
_entity_poly.type
_entity_poly.pdbx_seq_one_letter_code
_entity_poly.pdbx_strand_id
1 'polypeptide(L)'
;MFNKYESKKCNKKGKCMTRAISEKIVSANIICTILIICLHTRYEYDGFYNIIGTLSDAAVPVFFAISSYLYYEKFDWNRPLYSYGKSIQKRVFSLLVPYVIFSSFGFLVFTGKAIFKNEILPCDITSFKEVFAYICLSKGNPPLWYLTSLFEFVLLAPIIGYAVKTTKFSLLLMPITIYYCHNLSYSNIFFWLPVLIFGCYCSIWWNFILKVFRNVNLLCLSILGVVLWLFICFSFYDITDRNSFVYYVYRVMTPIIFLVLMGRMPPPSTFGLI
;
A
#
# COMPACT_ATOMS: atom_id res chain seq x y z
N MET A 1 -30.32 27.11 -2.54
CA MET A 1 -30.21 27.28 -4.00
C MET A 1 -29.22 26.24 -4.51
N PHE A 2 -29.73 25.05 -4.83
CA PHE A 2 -28.95 23.89 -5.27
C PHE A 2 -28.75 23.99 -6.78
N ASN A 3 -27.51 24.14 -7.24
CA ASN A 3 -27.07 23.60 -8.53
C ASN A 3 -25.56 23.72 -8.67
N LYS A 4 -24.87 22.57 -8.65
CA LYS A 4 -23.59 22.46 -9.37
C LYS A 4 -23.49 21.05 -9.92
N TYR A 5 -23.66 20.97 -11.25
CA TYR A 5 -23.49 19.78 -12.07
C TYR A 5 -22.11 19.16 -11.80
N GLU A 6 -22.06 18.05 -11.06
CA GLU A 6 -20.88 17.20 -10.99
C GLU A 6 -20.82 16.33 -12.26
N SER A 7 -19.85 16.64 -13.14
CA SER A 7 -19.60 15.82 -14.32
C SER A 7 -19.07 14.44 -13.93
N LYS A 8 -19.89 13.41 -14.13
CA LYS A 8 -19.51 11.99 -13.98
C LYS A 8 -18.64 11.55 -15.17
N LYS A 9 -17.39 11.15 -14.92
CA LYS A 9 -16.54 10.54 -15.95
C LYS A 9 -16.80 9.02 -15.94
N CYS A 10 -17.77 8.56 -16.73
CA CYS A 10 -18.17 7.15 -16.78
C CYS A 10 -17.17 6.30 -17.58
N ASN A 11 -16.80 5.13 -17.04
CA ASN A 11 -16.15 4.06 -17.81
C ASN A 11 -17.22 3.15 -18.43
N LYS A 12 -16.88 2.38 -19.47
CA LYS A 12 -17.76 1.51 -20.31
C LYS A 12 -18.66 0.49 -19.55
N LYS A 13 -18.60 0.43 -18.22
CA LYS A 13 -19.39 -0.46 -17.36
C LYS A 13 -20.34 0.27 -16.39
N GLY A 14 -20.67 1.54 -16.64
CA GLY A 14 -21.56 2.34 -15.78
C GLY A 14 -20.90 2.82 -14.48
N LYS A 15 -20.02 2.02 -13.88
CA LYS A 15 -19.28 2.28 -12.65
C LYS A 15 -18.58 3.65 -12.65
N CYS A 16 -19.16 4.63 -11.93
CA CYS A 16 -18.67 6.00 -11.89
C CYS A 16 -18.15 6.34 -10.50
N MET A 17 -16.84 6.48 -10.39
CA MET A 17 -16.19 7.09 -9.23
C MET A 17 -16.49 8.60 -9.26
N THR A 18 -16.99 9.18 -8.18
CA THR A 18 -17.22 10.64 -8.14
C THR A 18 -15.90 11.39 -8.17
N ARG A 19 -15.90 12.62 -8.70
CA ARG A 19 -14.68 13.43 -8.84
C ARG A 19 -14.00 13.67 -7.48
N ALA A 20 -14.79 13.92 -6.44
CA ALA A 20 -14.30 14.09 -5.07
C ALA A 20 -13.57 12.84 -4.51
N ILE A 21 -13.94 11.63 -4.94
CA ILE A 21 -13.23 10.38 -4.57
C ILE A 21 -11.82 10.40 -5.13
N SER A 22 -11.74 10.69 -6.43
CA SER A 22 -10.48 10.66 -7.17
C SER A 22 -9.52 11.70 -6.62
N GLU A 23 -10.00 12.90 -6.32
CA GLU A 23 -9.19 13.99 -5.75
C GLU A 23 -8.59 13.59 -4.39
N LYS A 24 -9.35 12.94 -3.51
CA LYS A 24 -8.84 12.48 -2.21
C LYS A 24 -7.78 11.40 -2.31
N ILE A 25 -7.97 10.42 -3.21
CA ILE A 25 -6.99 9.37 -3.45
C ILE A 25 -5.70 9.97 -4.06
N VAL A 26 -5.84 10.97 -4.95
CA VAL A 26 -4.69 11.69 -5.49
C VAL A 26 -3.96 12.44 -4.39
N SER A 27 -4.64 13.19 -3.53
CA SER A 27 -4.03 13.86 -2.38
C SER A 27 -3.32 12.88 -1.45
N ALA A 28 -3.93 11.72 -1.19
CA ALA A 28 -3.29 10.68 -0.40
C ALA A 28 -1.98 10.21 -1.00
N ASN A 29 -1.99 9.88 -2.29
CA ASN A 29 -0.81 9.42 -3.00
C ASN A 29 0.29 10.49 -2.99
N ILE A 30 -0.05 11.77 -3.14
CA ILE A 30 0.90 12.88 -3.06
C ILE A 30 1.54 12.92 -1.67
N ILE A 31 0.73 12.90 -0.60
CA ILE A 31 1.23 12.91 0.78
C ILE A 31 2.13 11.70 1.04
N CYS A 32 1.69 10.49 0.69
CA CYS A 32 2.50 9.29 0.88
C CYS A 32 3.79 9.32 0.04
N THR A 33 3.78 9.92 -1.15
CA THR A 33 5.00 10.10 -1.95
C THR A 33 5.99 11.04 -1.27
N ILE A 34 5.52 12.18 -0.74
CA ILE A 34 6.35 13.10 0.04
C ILE A 34 6.95 12.38 1.26
N LEU A 35 6.13 11.60 1.98
CA LEU A 35 6.60 10.81 3.12
C LEU A 35 7.68 9.79 2.71
N ILE A 36 7.52 9.06 1.59
CA ILE A 36 8.57 8.15 1.09
C ILE A 36 9.87 8.92 0.79
N ILE A 37 9.78 10.10 0.19
CA ILE A 37 10.96 10.95 -0.07
C ILE A 37 11.62 11.28 1.27
N CYS A 38 10.87 11.80 2.24
CA CYS A 38 11.38 12.11 3.58
C CYS A 38 12.04 10.90 4.27
N LEU A 39 11.48 9.70 4.10
CA LEU A 39 12.04 8.47 4.64
C LEU A 39 13.43 8.15 4.08
N HIS A 40 13.61 8.34 2.77
CA HIS A 40 14.86 8.02 2.07
C HIS A 40 15.87 9.16 2.07
N THR A 41 15.45 10.40 2.33
CA THR A 41 16.35 11.56 2.46
C THR A 41 16.80 11.83 3.88
N ARG A 42 16.29 11.08 4.88
CA ARG A 42 16.73 11.26 6.26
C ARG A 42 18.23 10.99 6.37
N TYR A 43 18.94 11.92 7.00
CA TYR A 43 20.40 11.89 7.11
C TYR A 43 20.86 11.02 8.28
N GLU A 44 20.18 11.14 9.43
CA GLU A 44 20.50 10.41 10.67
C GLU A 44 19.30 9.58 11.17
N TYR A 45 19.60 8.60 12.02
CA TYR A 45 18.63 7.65 12.58
C TYR A 45 18.26 7.96 14.03
N ASP A 46 18.53 9.18 14.49
CA ASP A 46 18.27 9.64 15.85
C ASP A 46 17.41 10.90 15.88
N GLY A 47 16.94 11.20 17.08
CA GLY A 47 16.19 12.41 17.42
C GLY A 47 15.07 12.81 16.46
N PHE A 48 15.11 14.06 15.98
CA PHE A 48 14.07 14.61 15.12
C PHE A 48 13.94 13.87 13.78
N TYR A 49 15.05 13.38 13.21
CA TYR A 49 15.01 12.60 11.97
C TYR A 49 14.33 11.24 12.18
N ASN A 50 14.42 10.67 13.38
CA ASN A 50 13.71 9.44 13.71
C ASN A 50 12.18 9.65 13.82
N ILE A 51 11.72 10.81 14.33
CA ILE A 51 10.30 11.21 14.27
C ILE A 51 9.83 11.27 12.81
N ILE A 52 10.57 11.98 11.95
CA ILE A 52 10.23 12.07 10.51
C ILE A 52 10.19 10.69 9.89
N GLY A 53 11.18 9.84 10.18
CA GLY A 53 11.22 8.47 9.68
C GLY A 53 10.05 7.62 10.18
N THR A 54 9.60 7.82 11.41
CA THR A 54 8.46 7.07 11.96
C THR A 54 7.14 7.54 11.35
N LEU A 55 6.97 8.85 11.18
CA LEU A 55 5.84 9.42 10.44
C LEU A 55 5.81 8.90 9.01
N SER A 56 6.97 8.86 8.36
CA SER A 56 7.12 8.47 6.97
C SER A 56 6.89 6.98 6.72
N ASP A 57 7.17 6.13 7.71
CA ASP A 57 6.89 4.69 7.68
C ASP A 57 5.39 4.36 7.56
N ALA A 58 4.49 5.33 7.75
CA ALA A 58 3.07 5.17 7.46
C ALA A 58 2.75 5.09 5.95
N ALA A 59 3.63 5.57 5.07
CA ALA A 59 3.32 5.68 3.65
C ALA A 59 3.11 4.32 2.97
N VAL A 60 4.01 3.36 3.21
CA VAL A 60 3.98 2.02 2.61
C VAL A 60 2.71 1.24 2.95
N PRO A 61 2.33 1.07 4.24
CA PRO A 61 1.06 0.41 4.58
C PRO A 61 -0.15 1.16 4.01
N VAL A 62 -0.17 2.49 4.00
CA VAL A 62 -1.27 3.26 3.38
C VAL A 62 -1.37 2.95 1.89
N PHE A 63 -0.24 2.90 1.17
CA PHE A 63 -0.23 2.52 -0.25
C PHE A 63 -0.72 1.10 -0.49
N PHE A 64 -0.36 0.12 0.35
CA PHE A 64 -0.89 -1.24 0.25
C PHE A 64 -2.41 -1.27 0.50
N ALA A 65 -2.91 -0.56 1.51
CA ALA A 65 -4.34 -0.48 1.81
C ALA A 65 -5.12 0.11 0.63
N ILE A 66 -4.66 1.25 0.07
CA ILE A 66 -5.29 1.90 -1.09
C ILE A 66 -5.24 0.98 -2.31
N SER A 67 -4.11 0.32 -2.55
CA SER A 67 -3.95 -0.62 -3.68
C SER A 67 -4.92 -1.79 -3.59
N SER A 68 -5.07 -2.36 -2.39
CA SER A 68 -6.04 -3.42 -2.12
C SER A 68 -7.48 -2.95 -2.29
N TYR A 69 -7.85 -1.82 -1.68
CA TYR A 69 -9.17 -1.20 -1.82
C TYR A 69 -9.55 -0.99 -3.30
N LEU A 70 -8.69 -0.34 -4.07
CA LEU A 70 -8.93 -0.06 -5.49
C LEU A 70 -8.98 -1.32 -6.36
N TYR A 71 -8.25 -2.37 -5.98
CA TYR A 71 -8.29 -3.64 -6.68
C TYR A 71 -9.68 -4.28 -6.55
N TYR A 72 -10.18 -4.44 -5.33
CA TYR A 72 -11.49 -5.07 -5.08
C TYR A 72 -12.66 -4.19 -5.47
N GLU A 73 -12.49 -2.86 -5.46
CA GLU A 73 -13.51 -1.95 -5.99
C GLU A 73 -13.75 -2.23 -7.47
N LYS A 74 -12.69 -2.52 -8.24
CA LYS A 74 -12.81 -2.81 -9.68
C LYS A 74 -13.09 -4.28 -9.97
N PHE A 75 -13.05 -5.14 -8.96
CA PHE A 75 -13.17 -6.59 -9.14
C PHE A 75 -14.63 -6.99 -9.42
N ASP A 76 -14.83 -7.72 -10.51
CA ASP A 76 -16.15 -8.21 -10.93
C ASP A 76 -16.41 -9.59 -10.32
N TRP A 77 -17.13 -9.60 -9.20
CA TRP A 77 -17.44 -10.83 -8.46
C TRP A 77 -18.36 -11.81 -9.21
N ASN A 78 -19.08 -11.36 -10.23
CA ASN A 78 -19.92 -12.24 -11.06
C ASN A 78 -19.10 -12.98 -12.12
N ARG A 79 -17.90 -12.46 -12.45
CA ARG A 79 -16.97 -13.06 -13.42
C ARG A 79 -15.55 -13.05 -12.85
N PRO A 80 -15.29 -13.80 -11.76
CA PRO A 80 -14.05 -13.68 -10.99
C PRO A 80 -12.81 -14.06 -11.80
N LEU A 81 -12.86 -15.15 -12.57
CA LEU A 81 -11.74 -15.59 -13.42
C LEU A 81 -11.37 -14.55 -14.48
N TYR A 82 -12.37 -13.99 -15.16
CA TYR A 82 -12.16 -12.94 -16.16
C TYR A 82 -11.59 -11.66 -15.52
N SER A 83 -12.15 -11.24 -14.38
CA SER A 83 -11.68 -10.08 -13.63
C SER A 83 -10.23 -10.24 -13.18
N TYR A 84 -9.89 -11.42 -12.65
CA TYR A 84 -8.55 -11.76 -12.21
C TYR A 84 -7.54 -11.76 -13.38
N GLY A 85 -7.84 -12.47 -14.47
CA GLY A 85 -6.96 -12.51 -15.65
C GLY A 85 -6.69 -11.12 -16.23
N LYS A 86 -7.73 -10.28 -16.31
CA LYS A 86 -7.58 -8.89 -16.76
C LYS A 86 -6.72 -8.05 -15.82
N SER A 87 -6.84 -8.26 -14.52
CA SER A 87 -6.01 -7.58 -13.52
C SER A 87 -4.55 -8.00 -13.63
N ILE A 88 -4.26 -9.30 -13.75
CA ILE A 88 -2.90 -9.82 -13.94
C ILE A 88 -2.27 -9.19 -15.18
N GLN A 89 -2.95 -9.25 -16.33
CA GLN A 89 -2.43 -8.69 -17.59
C GLN A 89 -2.03 -7.22 -17.44
N LYS A 90 -2.89 -6.40 -16.83
CA LYS A 90 -2.58 -4.97 -16.60
C LYS A 90 -1.38 -4.78 -15.68
N ARG A 91 -1.26 -5.61 -14.65
CA ARG A 91 -0.21 -5.52 -13.63
C ARG A 91 1.15 -5.97 -14.14
N VAL A 92 1.19 -6.90 -15.10
CA VAL A 92 2.42 -7.23 -15.84
C VAL A 92 3.01 -5.97 -16.49
N PHE A 93 2.21 -5.22 -17.26
CA PHE A 93 2.70 -4.01 -17.94
C PHE A 93 2.93 -2.83 -17.01
N SER A 94 2.17 -2.73 -15.91
CA SER A 94 2.29 -1.58 -14.99
C SER A 94 3.28 -1.78 -13.84
N LEU A 95 3.67 -3.03 -13.51
CA LEU A 95 4.56 -3.35 -12.39
C LEU A 95 5.79 -4.13 -12.87
N LEU A 96 5.61 -5.30 -13.50
CA LEU A 96 6.73 -6.17 -13.86
C LEU A 96 7.62 -5.55 -14.96
N VAL A 97 7.02 -4.96 -15.99
CA VAL A 97 7.80 -4.32 -17.05
C VAL A 97 8.63 -3.15 -16.50
N PRO A 98 8.06 -2.17 -15.76
CA PRO A 98 8.86 -1.15 -15.09
C PRO A 98 9.92 -1.72 -14.15
N TYR A 99 9.57 -2.75 -13.35
CA TYR A 99 10.52 -3.41 -12.45
C TYR A 99 11.75 -3.93 -13.20
N VAL A 100 11.56 -4.71 -14.27
CA VAL A 100 12.68 -5.25 -15.06
C VAL A 100 13.51 -4.13 -15.68
N ILE A 101 12.87 -3.08 -16.20
CA ILE A 101 13.56 -1.92 -16.78
C ILE A 101 14.44 -1.23 -15.72
N PHE A 102 13.89 -0.88 -14.56
CA PHE A 102 14.63 -0.18 -13.51
C PHE A 102 15.69 -1.06 -12.83
N SER A 103 15.43 -2.36 -12.66
CA SER A 103 16.43 -3.31 -12.18
C SER A 103 17.60 -3.44 -13.16
N SER A 104 17.32 -3.44 -14.46
CA SER A 104 18.35 -3.46 -15.51
C SER A 104 19.16 -2.16 -15.52
N PHE A 105 18.50 -1.00 -15.41
CA PHE A 105 19.20 0.28 -15.27
C PHE A 105 20.07 0.33 -14.02
N GLY A 106 19.56 -0.13 -12.88
CA GLY A 106 20.33 -0.23 -11.64
C GLY A 106 21.58 -1.08 -11.82
N PHE A 107 21.45 -2.27 -12.42
CA PHE A 107 22.59 -3.12 -12.76
C PHE A 107 23.62 -2.39 -13.63
N LEU A 108 23.20 -1.73 -14.71
CA LEU A 108 24.12 -1.00 -15.59
C LEU A 108 24.87 0.13 -14.85
N VAL A 109 24.17 0.90 -14.02
CA VAL A 109 24.76 2.01 -13.26
C VAL A 109 25.79 1.51 -12.24
N PHE A 110 25.44 0.49 -11.44
CA PHE A 110 26.34 -0.04 -10.41
C PHE A 110 27.54 -0.77 -11.01
N THR A 111 27.33 -1.57 -12.05
CA THR A 111 28.42 -2.24 -12.78
C THR A 111 29.32 -1.21 -13.47
N GLY A 112 28.75 -0.21 -14.15
CA GLY A 112 29.52 0.84 -14.80
C GLY A 112 30.34 1.67 -13.81
N LYS A 113 29.77 2.01 -12.65
CA LYS A 113 30.50 2.67 -11.55
C LYS A 113 31.65 1.82 -11.03
N ALA A 114 31.42 0.52 -10.82
CA ALA A 114 32.45 -0.38 -10.32
C ALA A 114 33.61 -0.50 -11.30
N ILE A 115 33.33 -0.63 -12.61
CA ILE A 115 34.35 -0.63 -13.66
C ILE A 115 35.13 0.70 -13.68
N PHE A 116 34.44 1.84 -13.67
CA PHE A 116 35.10 3.15 -13.73
C PHE A 116 36.00 3.43 -12.51
N LYS A 117 35.62 2.90 -11.34
CA LYS A 117 36.38 3.07 -10.09
C LYS A 117 37.37 1.94 -9.79
N ASN A 118 37.48 0.93 -10.67
CA ASN A 118 38.23 -0.30 -10.40
C ASN A 118 37.82 -0.98 -9.07
N GLU A 119 36.54 -0.92 -8.73
CA GLU A 119 35.95 -1.60 -7.57
C GLU A 119 35.52 -3.02 -7.94
N ILE A 120 35.26 -3.85 -6.92
CA ILE A 120 34.74 -5.20 -7.10
C ILE A 120 33.36 -5.12 -7.79
N LEU A 121 33.18 -5.93 -8.84
CA LEU A 121 31.90 -6.00 -9.56
C LEU A 121 30.78 -6.53 -8.65
N PRO A 122 29.53 -6.06 -8.86
CA PRO A 122 28.40 -6.47 -8.03
C PRO A 122 27.99 -7.95 -8.20
N CYS A 123 28.39 -8.58 -9.31
CA CYS A 123 28.29 -10.01 -9.58
C CYS A 123 29.23 -10.39 -10.73
N ASP A 124 29.36 -11.68 -11.03
CA ASP A 124 30.06 -12.14 -12.23
C ASP A 124 29.26 -11.78 -13.48
N ILE A 125 29.74 -10.77 -14.21
CA ILE A 125 29.12 -10.26 -15.44
C ILE A 125 29.26 -11.24 -16.62
N THR A 126 30.16 -12.23 -16.54
CA THR A 126 30.32 -13.26 -17.58
C THR A 126 29.27 -14.38 -17.43
N SER A 127 28.70 -14.52 -16.23
CA SER A 127 27.65 -15.48 -15.93
C SER A 127 26.27 -14.89 -16.17
N PHE A 128 25.61 -15.31 -17.25
CA PHE A 128 24.21 -14.92 -17.53
C PHE A 128 23.28 -15.22 -16.34
N LYS A 129 23.51 -16.33 -15.64
CA LYS A 129 22.72 -16.72 -14.46
C LYS A 129 22.84 -15.68 -13.34
N GLU A 130 24.04 -15.17 -13.09
CA GLU A 130 24.27 -14.18 -12.04
C GLU A 130 23.72 -12.81 -12.40
N VAL A 131 23.90 -12.37 -13.64
CA VAL A 131 23.31 -11.13 -14.15
C VAL A 131 21.78 -11.21 -14.08
N PHE A 132 21.20 -12.31 -14.53
CA PHE A 132 19.76 -12.53 -14.47
C PHE A 132 19.25 -12.54 -13.02
N ALA A 133 19.93 -13.26 -12.11
CA ALA A 133 19.57 -13.28 -10.69
C ALA A 133 19.69 -11.90 -10.05
N TYR A 134 20.70 -11.11 -10.43
CA TYR A 134 20.88 -9.74 -9.92
C TYR A 134 19.70 -8.83 -10.29
N ILE A 135 19.27 -8.88 -11.55
CA ILE A 135 18.13 -8.10 -12.07
C ILE A 135 16.82 -8.58 -11.43
N CYS A 136 16.59 -9.90 -11.40
CA CYS A 136 15.37 -10.50 -10.86
C CYS A 136 15.21 -10.33 -9.35
N LEU A 137 16.30 -10.17 -8.60
CA LEU A 137 16.27 -9.89 -7.17
C LEU A 137 16.40 -8.40 -6.85
N SER A 138 16.51 -7.55 -7.88
CA SER A 138 16.69 -6.09 -7.75
C SER A 138 17.77 -5.68 -6.74
N LYS A 139 18.90 -6.39 -6.73
CA LYS A 139 20.01 -6.11 -5.79
C LYS A 139 20.56 -4.69 -5.92
N GLY A 140 20.44 -4.09 -7.11
CA GLY A 140 20.90 -2.73 -7.40
C GLY A 140 19.89 -1.62 -7.10
N ASN A 141 18.68 -1.90 -6.63
CA ASN A 141 17.72 -0.85 -6.30
C ASN A 141 16.76 -1.32 -5.20
N PRO A 142 17.13 -1.13 -3.92
CA PRO A 142 16.38 -1.66 -2.79
C PRO A 142 14.90 -1.27 -2.81
N PRO A 143 14.49 -0.01 -3.06
CA PRO A 143 13.07 0.39 -3.10
C PRO A 143 12.15 -0.40 -4.06
N LEU A 144 12.69 -1.07 -5.09
CA LEU A 144 11.86 -1.80 -6.07
C LEU A 144 11.17 -3.04 -5.49
N TRP A 145 11.56 -3.50 -4.29
CA TRP A 145 10.87 -4.60 -3.58
C TRP A 145 9.36 -4.35 -3.45
N TYR A 146 8.94 -3.08 -3.35
CA TYR A 146 7.54 -2.71 -3.24
C TYR A 146 6.73 -3.10 -4.49
N LEU A 147 7.31 -3.01 -5.69
CA LEU A 147 6.64 -3.37 -6.95
C LEU A 147 6.42 -4.89 -7.05
N THR A 148 7.40 -5.69 -6.61
CA THR A 148 7.27 -7.15 -6.56
C THR A 148 6.22 -7.56 -5.55
N SER A 149 6.22 -6.97 -4.36
CA SER A 149 5.18 -7.22 -3.34
C SER A 149 3.78 -6.83 -3.83
N LEU A 150 3.63 -5.73 -4.59
CA LEU A 150 2.35 -5.40 -5.22
C LEU A 150 1.90 -6.43 -6.25
N PHE A 151 2.83 -7.02 -7.00
CA PHE A 151 2.51 -8.08 -7.94
C PHE A 151 2.12 -9.37 -7.20
N GLU A 152 2.86 -9.73 -6.14
CA GLU A 152 2.53 -10.84 -5.24
C GLU A 152 1.15 -10.68 -4.61
N PHE A 153 0.79 -9.46 -4.17
CA PHE A 153 -0.56 -9.16 -3.71
C PHE A 153 -1.60 -9.53 -4.77
N VAL A 154 -1.38 -9.15 -6.03
CA VAL A 154 -2.34 -9.45 -7.11
C VAL A 154 -2.51 -10.95 -7.28
N LEU A 155 -1.43 -11.74 -7.18
CA LEU A 155 -1.49 -13.21 -7.20
C LEU A 155 -2.30 -13.77 -6.02
N LEU A 156 -2.16 -13.18 -4.83
CA LEU A 156 -2.88 -13.58 -3.62
C LEU A 156 -4.31 -13.02 -3.54
N ALA A 157 -4.67 -12.07 -4.39
CA ALA A 157 -5.92 -11.33 -4.28
C ALA A 157 -7.19 -12.20 -4.35
N PRO A 158 -7.28 -13.27 -5.15
CA PRO A 158 -8.44 -14.15 -5.09
C PRO A 158 -8.64 -14.74 -3.68
N ILE A 159 -7.57 -15.23 -3.05
CA ILE A 159 -7.61 -15.86 -1.73
C ILE A 159 -8.05 -14.85 -0.65
N ILE A 160 -7.40 -13.69 -0.61
CA ILE A 160 -7.73 -12.61 0.33
C ILE A 160 -9.18 -12.16 0.13
N GLY A 161 -9.58 -11.95 -1.12
CA GLY A 161 -10.92 -11.51 -1.48
C GLY A 161 -12.01 -12.48 -1.05
N TYR A 162 -11.85 -13.78 -1.33
CA TYR A 162 -12.81 -14.78 -0.91
C TYR A 162 -12.89 -14.90 0.62
N ALA A 163 -11.75 -14.88 1.31
CA ALA A 163 -11.71 -14.91 2.77
C ALA A 163 -12.48 -13.73 3.40
N VAL A 164 -12.27 -12.52 2.90
CA VAL A 164 -12.93 -11.30 3.40
C VAL A 164 -14.42 -11.24 3.02
N LYS A 165 -14.80 -11.81 1.88
CA LYS A 165 -16.19 -11.79 1.42
C LYS A 165 -17.12 -12.69 2.23
N THR A 166 -16.59 -13.69 2.95
CA THR A 166 -17.38 -14.68 3.71
C THR A 166 -18.33 -14.06 4.72
N THR A 167 -17.89 -13.07 5.49
CA THR A 167 -18.68 -12.46 6.58
C THR A 167 -18.21 -11.06 6.89
N LYS A 168 -19.11 -10.19 7.37
CA LYS A 168 -18.77 -8.86 7.89
C LYS A 168 -17.80 -8.90 9.08
N PHE A 169 -17.66 -10.05 9.74
CA PHE A 169 -16.71 -10.26 10.84
C PHE A 169 -15.31 -10.65 10.35
N SER A 170 -15.08 -10.74 9.04
CA SER A 170 -13.77 -11.09 8.47
C SER A 170 -12.68 -10.06 8.81
N LEU A 171 -13.04 -8.90 9.35
CA LEU A 171 -12.08 -7.95 9.93
C LEU A 171 -11.26 -8.57 11.06
N LEU A 172 -11.79 -9.59 11.75
CA LEU A 172 -11.06 -10.37 12.77
C LEU A 172 -9.85 -11.14 12.20
N LEU A 173 -9.74 -11.29 10.87
CA LEU A 173 -8.53 -11.81 10.25
C LEU A 173 -7.33 -10.88 10.44
N MET A 174 -7.54 -9.58 10.66
CA MET A 174 -6.44 -8.63 10.92
C MET A 174 -5.65 -8.97 12.19
N PRO A 175 -6.24 -9.05 13.41
CA PRO A 175 -5.48 -9.40 14.60
C PRO A 175 -4.83 -10.79 14.51
N ILE A 176 -5.48 -11.76 13.85
CA ILE A 176 -4.90 -13.09 13.59
C ILE A 176 -3.62 -12.97 12.75
N THR A 177 -3.69 -12.25 11.62
CA THR A 177 -2.54 -12.07 10.73
C THR A 177 -1.46 -11.18 11.32
N ILE A 178 -1.80 -10.22 12.19
CA ILE A 178 -0.81 -9.45 12.96
C ILE A 178 0.04 -10.40 13.81
N TYR A 179 -0.61 -11.32 14.52
CA TYR A 179 0.08 -12.28 15.38
C TYR A 179 1.03 -13.21 14.59
N TYR A 180 0.63 -13.72 13.42
CA TYR A 180 1.46 -14.64 12.66
C TYR A 180 2.53 -13.97 11.77
N CYS A 181 2.26 -12.76 11.26
CA CYS A 181 3.10 -12.17 10.21
C CYS A 181 4.15 -11.17 10.73
N HIS A 182 4.12 -10.78 12.01
CA HIS A 182 5.01 -9.73 12.54
C HIS A 182 6.52 -10.05 12.44
N ASN A 183 6.90 -11.33 12.49
CA ASN A 183 8.30 -11.76 12.40
C ASN A 183 8.80 -11.94 10.96
N LEU A 184 7.95 -11.73 9.95
CA LEU A 184 8.35 -11.85 8.56
C LEU A 184 9.17 -10.64 8.13
N SER A 185 9.98 -10.82 7.09
CA SER A 185 10.75 -9.72 6.52
C SER A 185 9.83 -8.63 5.98
N TYR A 186 10.23 -7.38 6.14
CA TYR A 186 9.51 -6.19 5.66
C TYR A 186 9.19 -6.24 4.15
N SER A 187 10.03 -6.90 3.35
CA SER A 187 9.81 -7.06 1.90
C SER A 187 8.87 -8.21 1.53
N ASN A 188 8.50 -9.06 2.49
CA ASN A 188 7.61 -10.19 2.27
C ASN A 188 6.14 -9.71 2.21
N ILE A 189 5.38 -10.12 1.21
CA ILE A 189 3.97 -9.70 1.08
C ILE A 189 3.09 -10.10 2.28
N PHE A 190 3.40 -11.21 2.95
CA PHE A 190 2.62 -11.66 4.11
C PHE A 190 2.81 -10.72 5.32
N PHE A 191 3.94 -10.03 5.43
CA PHE A 191 4.12 -8.95 6.43
C PHE A 191 3.03 -7.88 6.28
N TRP A 192 2.57 -7.62 5.06
CA TRP A 192 1.56 -6.61 4.76
C TRP A 192 0.12 -7.17 4.71
N LEU A 193 -0.06 -8.47 4.98
CA LEU A 193 -1.35 -9.14 4.88
C LEU A 193 -2.47 -8.48 5.70
N PRO A 194 -2.26 -8.05 6.97
CA PRO A 194 -3.32 -7.37 7.73
C PRO A 194 -3.82 -6.10 7.04
N VAL A 195 -2.91 -5.36 6.43
CA VAL A 195 -3.20 -4.09 5.73
C VAL A 195 -3.93 -4.36 4.39
N LEU A 196 -3.55 -5.43 3.69
CA LEU A 196 -4.24 -5.86 2.48
C LEU A 196 -5.67 -6.33 2.77
N ILE A 197 -5.86 -7.09 3.86
CA ILE A 197 -7.16 -7.51 4.37
C ILE A 197 -8.01 -6.28 4.68
N PHE A 198 -7.43 -5.29 5.37
CA PHE A 198 -8.11 -4.06 5.71
C PHE A 198 -8.61 -3.30 4.46
N GLY A 199 -7.75 -3.08 3.47
CA GLY A 199 -8.16 -2.43 2.22
C GLY A 199 -9.26 -3.20 1.47
N CYS A 200 -9.17 -4.53 1.46
CA CYS A 200 -10.20 -5.41 0.88
C CYS A 200 -11.53 -5.27 1.64
N TYR A 201 -11.47 -5.27 2.97
CA TYR A 201 -12.63 -5.13 3.84
C TYR A 201 -13.34 -3.81 3.59
N CYS A 202 -12.60 -2.70 3.51
CA CYS A 202 -13.13 -1.39 3.17
C CYS A 202 -13.84 -1.40 1.81
N SER A 203 -13.35 -2.15 0.82
CA SER A 203 -14.02 -2.23 -0.48
C SER A 203 -15.31 -3.05 -0.45
N ILE A 204 -15.34 -4.18 0.25
CA ILE A 204 -16.48 -5.12 0.22
C ILE A 204 -17.57 -4.69 1.20
N TRP A 205 -17.19 -4.34 2.43
CA TRP A 205 -18.11 -4.09 3.54
C TRP A 205 -18.29 -2.60 3.84
N TRP A 206 -18.07 -1.72 2.85
CA TRP A 206 -18.18 -0.27 3.01
C TRP A 206 -19.50 0.18 3.66
N ASN A 207 -20.62 -0.39 3.22
CA ASN A 207 -21.95 -0.05 3.76
C ASN A 207 -22.07 -0.40 5.26
N PHE A 208 -21.41 -1.46 5.71
CA PHE A 208 -21.37 -1.82 7.13
C PHE A 208 -20.51 -0.82 7.91
N ILE A 209 -19.33 -0.46 7.39
CA ILE A 209 -18.46 0.58 7.97
C ILE A 209 -19.25 1.88 8.14
N LEU A 210 -19.95 2.36 7.11
CA LEU A 210 -20.77 3.57 7.20
C LEU A 210 -21.84 3.49 8.29
N LYS A 211 -22.49 2.33 8.48
CA LYS A 211 -23.47 2.14 9.55
C LYS A 211 -22.84 2.24 10.93
N VAL A 212 -21.65 1.66 11.11
CA VAL A 212 -20.90 1.73 12.39
C VAL A 212 -20.47 3.17 12.70
N PHE A 213 -20.01 3.92 11.71
CA PHE A 213 -19.50 5.28 11.89
C PHE A 213 -20.57 6.38 11.73
N ARG A 214 -21.84 6.03 11.47
CA ARG A 214 -22.91 6.99 11.16
C ARG A 214 -23.10 8.07 12.23
N ASN A 215 -22.97 7.69 13.49
CA ASN A 215 -23.23 8.56 14.63
C ASN A 215 -21.94 9.08 15.28
N VAL A 216 -20.77 8.77 14.71
CA VAL A 216 -19.49 9.17 15.27
C VAL A 216 -19.12 10.55 14.74
N ASN A 217 -18.73 11.46 15.63
CA ASN A 217 -18.20 12.76 15.22
C ASN A 217 -16.81 12.55 14.57
N LEU A 218 -16.77 12.51 13.24
CA LEU A 218 -15.57 12.27 12.46
C LEU A 218 -14.47 13.31 12.71
N LEU A 219 -14.81 14.56 13.04
CA LEU A 219 -13.83 15.58 13.37
C LEU A 219 -13.09 15.24 14.66
N CYS A 220 -13.83 14.89 15.72
CA CYS A 220 -13.27 14.47 16.99
C CYS A 220 -12.39 13.21 16.83
N LEU A 221 -12.88 12.23 16.05
CA LEU A 221 -12.13 11.02 15.75
C LEU A 221 -10.84 11.31 14.97
N SER A 222 -10.88 12.27 14.04
CA SER A 222 -9.70 12.70 13.28
C SER A 222 -8.67 13.37 14.15
N ILE A 223 -9.10 14.30 15.03
CA ILE A 223 -8.21 14.95 16.00
C ILE A 223 -7.57 13.92 16.90
N LEU A 224 -8.36 12.99 17.46
CA LEU A 224 -7.85 11.90 18.28
C LEU A 224 -6.84 11.04 17.51
N GLY A 225 -7.12 10.72 16.25
CA GLY A 225 -6.22 9.98 15.36
C GLY A 225 -4.89 10.70 15.14
N VAL A 226 -4.89 12.01 14.87
CA VAL A 226 -3.65 12.82 14.75
C VAL A 226 -2.87 12.79 16.06
N VAL A 227 -3.53 13.05 17.18
CA VAL A 227 -2.89 13.12 18.50
C VAL A 227 -2.23 11.79 18.85
N LEU A 228 -2.93 10.67 18.64
CA LEU A 228 -2.37 9.33 18.84
C LEU A 228 -1.19 9.06 17.90
N TRP A 229 -1.28 9.49 16.65
CA TRP A 229 -0.19 9.29 15.69
C TRP A 229 1.06 10.06 16.08
N LEU A 230 0.92 11.33 16.48
CA LEU A 230 2.03 12.15 16.97
C LEU A 230 2.62 11.60 18.27
N PHE A 231 1.76 11.13 19.20
CA PHE A 231 2.20 10.50 20.45
C PHE A 231 3.04 9.24 20.18
N ILE A 232 2.64 8.41 19.22
CA ILE A 232 3.41 7.23 18.80
C ILE A 232 4.73 7.65 18.18
N CYS A 233 4.74 8.65 17.29
CA CYS A 233 5.98 9.15 16.69
C CYS A 233 6.96 9.67 17.74
N PHE A 234 6.47 10.33 18.78
CA PHE A 234 7.28 10.80 19.90
C PHE A 234 7.78 9.65 20.80
N SER A 235 6.96 8.63 21.01
CA SER A 235 7.33 7.45 21.81
C SER A 235 8.46 6.63 21.15
N PHE A 236 8.60 6.72 19.83
CA PHE A 236 9.69 6.11 19.07
C PHE A 236 10.84 7.10 18.77
N TYR A 237 10.96 8.23 19.49
CA TYR A 237 12.00 9.24 19.25
C TYR A 237 13.42 8.66 19.24
N ASP A 238 13.74 7.80 20.20
CA ASP A 238 15.09 7.25 20.39
C ASP A 238 15.19 5.74 20.11
N ILE A 239 14.11 5.15 19.59
CA ILE A 239 14.07 3.72 19.30
C ILE A 239 14.60 3.49 17.89
N THR A 240 15.75 2.83 17.82
CA THR A 240 16.39 2.43 16.56
C THR A 240 15.87 1.07 16.05
N ASP A 241 15.37 0.21 16.94
CA ASP A 241 14.81 -1.09 16.59
C ASP A 241 13.39 -0.98 16.01
N ARG A 242 13.33 -0.92 14.68
CA ARG A 242 12.08 -0.88 13.89
C ARG A 242 11.49 -2.27 13.61
N ASN A 243 12.04 -3.34 14.19
CA ASN A 243 11.53 -4.70 14.06
C ASN A 243 10.70 -5.14 15.27
N SER A 244 10.61 -4.29 16.31
CA SER A 244 9.78 -4.59 17.48
C SER A 244 8.30 -4.79 17.10
N PHE A 245 7.64 -5.70 17.82
CA PHE A 245 6.21 -5.98 17.62
C PHE A 245 5.34 -4.71 17.72
N VAL A 246 5.65 -3.81 18.66
CA VAL A 246 4.92 -2.55 18.84
C VAL A 246 5.05 -1.67 17.60
N TYR A 247 6.23 -1.59 17.00
CA TYR A 247 6.46 -0.82 15.77
C TYR A 247 5.73 -1.43 14.57
N TYR A 248 5.67 -2.75 14.48
CA TYR A 248 4.87 -3.45 13.48
C TYR A 248 3.38 -3.14 13.62
N VAL A 249 2.83 -3.23 14.84
CA VAL A 249 1.43 -2.89 15.12
C VAL A 249 1.14 -1.44 14.73
N TYR A 250 2.03 -0.51 15.08
CA TYR A 250 1.94 0.88 14.62
C TYR A 250 1.78 0.97 13.10
N ARG A 251 2.72 0.40 12.33
CA ARG A 251 2.68 0.43 10.86
C ARG A 251 1.36 -0.11 10.31
N VAL A 252 0.90 -1.25 10.80
CA VAL A 252 -0.34 -1.90 10.35
C VAL A 252 -1.59 -1.05 10.67
N MET A 253 -1.57 -0.27 11.75
CA MET A 253 -2.70 0.57 12.15
C MET A 253 -2.75 1.92 11.42
N THR A 254 -1.65 2.38 10.83
CA THR A 254 -1.59 3.68 10.12
C THR A 254 -2.65 3.87 9.03
N PRO A 255 -3.07 2.86 8.23
CA PRO A 255 -4.11 3.06 7.22
C PRO A 255 -5.49 3.36 7.83
N ILE A 256 -5.76 2.90 9.05
CA ILE A 256 -6.99 3.23 9.78
C ILE A 256 -6.98 4.70 10.17
N ILE A 257 -5.87 5.18 10.74
CA ILE A 257 -5.67 6.59 11.08
C ILE A 257 -5.83 7.42 9.82
N PHE A 258 -5.17 7.02 8.73
CA PHE A 258 -5.24 7.70 7.45
C PHE A 258 -6.66 7.76 6.87
N LEU A 259 -7.44 6.70 7.00
CA LEU A 259 -8.87 6.68 6.62
C LEU A 259 -9.70 7.68 7.40
N VAL A 260 -9.48 7.77 8.70
CA VAL A 260 -10.15 8.72 9.57
C VAL A 260 -9.77 10.16 9.19
N LEU A 261 -8.48 10.43 8.99
CA LEU A 261 -7.97 11.75 8.57
C LEU A 261 -8.49 12.18 7.20
N MET A 262 -8.54 11.24 6.26
CA MET A 262 -9.09 11.49 4.93
C MET A 262 -10.61 11.60 4.93
N GLY A 263 -11.27 11.13 6.00
CA GLY A 263 -12.55 11.59 6.55
C GLY A 263 -13.79 11.53 5.65
N ARG A 264 -13.62 11.16 4.39
CA ARG A 264 -14.59 10.62 3.44
C ARG A 264 -13.77 9.88 2.40
N MET A 265 -13.27 8.66 2.67
CA MET A 265 -13.21 7.73 1.55
C MET A 265 -14.67 7.52 1.14
N PRO A 266 -15.06 7.86 -0.08
CA PRO A 266 -16.44 7.77 -0.52
C PRO A 266 -16.76 6.33 -0.96
N PRO A 267 -18.06 5.99 -1.07
CA PRO A 267 -18.47 4.61 -1.29
C PRO A 267 -17.84 4.00 -2.54
N PRO A 268 -17.59 2.67 -2.54
CA PRO A 268 -17.36 1.96 -3.79
C PRO A 268 -18.53 2.28 -4.70
N SER A 269 -18.25 2.55 -5.98
CA SER A 269 -19.29 2.97 -6.90
C SER A 269 -20.31 1.84 -7.09
N THR A 270 -21.40 1.91 -6.32
CA THR A 270 -22.50 0.95 -6.33
C THR A 270 -23.33 1.19 -7.58
N PHE A 271 -23.19 0.28 -8.55
CA PHE A 271 -24.20 0.09 -9.59
C PHE A 271 -25.07 -1.09 -9.22
N GLY A 272 -26.38 -0.81 -9.08
CA GLY A 272 -27.48 -1.73 -9.34
C GLY A 272 -27.89 -2.66 -8.21
N LEU A 273 -28.83 -2.19 -7.37
CA LEU A 273 -29.94 -2.97 -6.82
C LEU A 273 -30.92 -1.99 -6.14
N ILE A 274 -31.68 -1.28 -6.99
CA ILE A 274 -33.11 -1.02 -6.80
C ILE A 274 -33.76 -1.58 -8.06
#